data_AF-A0A529HXE3-F1
#
_entry.id   AF-A0A529HXE3-F1
#
_cell.length_a   1.000
_cell.length_b   1.000
_cell.length_c   1.000
_cell.angle_alpha   90.00
_cell.angle_beta   90.00
_cell.angle_gamma   90.00
#
_symmetry.space_group_name_H-M   'P 1'
#
loop_
_entity.id
_entity.type
_entity.pdbx_description
1 polymer ?
#
loop_
_entity_poly.entity_id
_entity_poly.type
_entity_poly.pdbx_seq_one_letter_code
_entity_poly.pdbx_strand_id
1 'polypeptide(L)'
;IHFDAHSDTNDRYFGDNPYTHGTPFRRAIEEGLLDPKRVIQIGIRGSIYEPGEHDWATAQGVRIVYMEEFVKRGTASVMQEARDLVGDSLTYVTFDIDCIDPSMAPGTGTPELGGFTTREVQELVRLLDGLNFAGADVVEVAPPFDIGGMTALAGATMMFELLCVMAKSIADRRTRG
;
A
#
# COMPACT_ATOMS: atom_id res chain seq x y z
N ILE A 1 4.45 4.04 3.08
CA ILE A 1 3.09 4.30 2.54
C ILE A 1 2.65 3.01 1.88
N HIS A 2 1.48 2.52 2.25
CA HIS A 2 0.96 1.21 1.86
C HIS A 2 -0.38 1.38 1.14
N PHE A 3 -0.47 0.90 -0.10
CA PHE A 3 -1.71 0.86 -0.87
C PHE A 3 -2.18 -0.58 -0.97
N ASP A 4 -3.33 -0.89 -0.41
CA ASP A 4 -3.79 -2.28 -0.22
C ASP A 4 -5.29 -2.33 0.07
N ALA A 5 -5.94 -3.46 -0.23
CA ALA A 5 -7.24 -3.80 0.32
C ALA A 5 -7.17 -4.29 1.77
N HIS A 6 -6.05 -4.85 2.22
CA HIS A 6 -5.85 -5.49 3.53
C HIS A 6 -4.77 -4.80 4.37
N SER A 7 -4.87 -4.95 5.69
CA SER A 7 -3.90 -4.32 6.61
C SER A 7 -2.60 -5.13 6.72
N ASP A 8 -2.61 -6.43 6.45
CA ASP A 8 -1.41 -7.27 6.50
C ASP A 8 -0.62 -7.21 7.82
N THR A 9 -1.38 -7.01 8.90
CA THR A 9 -0.91 -6.92 10.29
C THR A 9 -1.46 -8.03 11.19
N ASN A 10 -1.97 -9.11 10.60
CA ASN A 10 -2.44 -10.27 11.35
C ASN A 10 -1.28 -10.99 12.05
N ASP A 11 -1.60 -11.81 13.06
CA ASP A 11 -0.58 -12.55 13.82
C ASP A 11 -0.21 -13.86 13.15
N ARG A 12 -1.11 -14.85 13.22
CA ARG A 12 -0.79 -16.24 12.91
C ARG A 12 -1.92 -16.86 12.12
N TYR A 13 -1.54 -17.79 11.25
CA TYR A 13 -2.47 -18.58 10.46
C TYR A 13 -2.24 -20.07 10.67
N PHE A 14 -3.33 -20.85 10.61
CA PHE A 14 -3.32 -22.32 10.63
C PHE A 14 -2.45 -22.92 11.76
N GLY A 15 -2.66 -22.43 12.98
CA GLY A 15 -1.81 -22.74 14.13
C GLY A 15 -0.82 -21.61 14.37
N ASP A 16 0.46 -21.94 14.51
CA ASP A 16 1.51 -21.01 14.94
C ASP A 16 2.34 -20.42 13.80
N ASN A 17 1.86 -20.44 12.56
CA ASN A 17 2.64 -19.97 11.42
C ASN A 17 2.63 -18.43 11.39
N PRO A 18 3.80 -17.78 11.61
CA PRO A 18 3.88 -16.34 11.74
C PRO A 18 4.19 -15.62 10.42
N TYR A 19 4.32 -16.37 9.32
CA TYR A 19 4.71 -15.87 8.01
C TYR A 19 3.70 -16.32 6.96
N THR A 20 2.81 -15.40 6.62
CA THR A 20 1.92 -15.45 5.45
C THR A 20 1.90 -14.05 4.82
N HIS A 21 1.27 -13.91 3.65
CA HIS A 21 1.10 -12.58 3.06
C HIS A 21 0.30 -11.61 3.94
N GLY A 22 -0.59 -12.08 4.83
CA GLY A 22 -1.32 -11.24 5.78
C GLY A 22 -0.57 -10.85 7.08
N THR A 23 0.69 -11.24 7.25
CA THR A 23 1.48 -10.97 8.48
C THR A 23 2.74 -10.09 8.36
N PRO A 24 3.19 -9.59 7.18
CA PRO A 24 4.52 -9.01 7.03
C PRO A 24 4.71 -7.72 7.82
N PHE A 25 3.71 -6.81 7.86
CA PHE A 25 3.88 -5.52 8.53
C PHE A 25 3.85 -5.65 10.05
N ARG A 26 3.12 -6.64 10.57
CA ARG A 26 3.21 -6.97 12.00
C ARG A 26 4.61 -7.41 12.38
N ARG A 27 5.22 -8.33 11.61
CA ARG A 27 6.61 -8.76 11.83
C ARG A 27 7.59 -7.61 11.71
N ALA A 28 7.45 -6.78 10.68
CA ALA A 28 8.32 -5.63 10.49
C ALA A 28 8.26 -4.63 11.66
N ILE A 29 7.08 -4.42 12.25
CA ILE A 29 6.92 -3.57 13.44
C ILE A 29 7.52 -4.25 14.68
N GLU A 30 7.20 -5.52 14.94
CA GLU A 30 7.72 -6.27 16.09
C GLU A 30 9.25 -6.42 16.07
N GLU A 31 9.85 -6.53 14.88
CA GLU A 31 11.29 -6.63 14.66
C GLU A 31 12.01 -5.26 14.64
N GLY A 32 11.26 -4.15 14.78
CA GLY A 32 11.82 -2.80 14.80
C GLY A 32 12.34 -2.30 13.45
N LEU A 33 11.92 -2.93 12.35
CA LEU A 33 12.27 -2.55 10.98
C LEU A 33 11.36 -1.43 10.46
N LEU A 34 10.15 -1.32 11.00
CA LEU A 34 9.13 -0.36 10.62
C LEU A 34 8.67 0.45 11.83
N ASP A 35 8.74 1.77 11.72
CA ASP A 35 8.20 2.69 12.73
C ASP A 35 6.69 2.86 12.50
N PRO A 36 5.81 2.28 13.34
CA PRO A 36 4.37 2.25 13.09
C PRO A 36 3.74 3.64 13.04
N LYS A 37 4.32 4.64 13.73
CA LYS A 37 3.81 6.02 13.74
C LYS A 37 4.04 6.75 12.42
N ARG A 38 4.87 6.19 11.54
CA ARG A 38 5.13 6.67 10.18
C ARG A 38 4.58 5.70 9.11
N VAL A 39 3.65 4.82 9.51
CA VAL A 39 2.92 3.95 8.58
C VAL A 39 1.53 4.53 8.33
N ILE A 40 1.21 4.65 7.05
CA ILE A 40 -0.15 4.90 6.58
C ILE A 40 -0.53 3.84 5.56
N GLN A 41 -1.70 3.23 5.74
CA GLN A 41 -2.32 2.24 4.87
C GLN A 41 -3.56 2.85 4.24
N ILE A 42 -3.73 2.71 2.92
CA ILE A 42 -4.73 3.44 2.14
C ILE A 42 -5.45 2.46 1.22
N GLY A 43 -6.78 2.37 1.38
CA GLY A 43 -7.62 1.50 0.55
C GLY A 43 -8.25 0.31 1.27
N ILE A 44 -8.01 0.19 2.59
CA ILE A 44 -8.46 -0.94 3.40
C ILE A 44 -9.98 -1.09 3.30
N ARG A 45 -10.45 -2.30 2.95
CA ARG A 45 -11.88 -2.63 2.76
C ARG A 45 -12.11 -4.14 2.84
N GLY A 46 -13.35 -4.56 2.63
CA GLY A 46 -13.74 -5.96 2.69
C GLY A 46 -14.28 -6.36 4.07
N SER A 47 -14.80 -7.59 4.16
CA SER A 47 -15.26 -8.14 5.43
C SER A 47 -14.08 -8.67 6.24
N ILE A 48 -14.03 -8.32 7.51
CA ILE A 48 -13.03 -8.81 8.47
C ILE A 48 -13.48 -10.11 9.16
N TYR A 49 -12.53 -10.90 9.65
CA TYR A 49 -12.83 -12.14 10.38
C TYR A 49 -13.36 -11.85 11.79
N GLU A 50 -12.89 -10.78 12.41
CA GLU A 50 -13.30 -10.37 13.75
C GLU A 50 -13.38 -8.83 13.90
N PRO A 51 -14.28 -8.29 14.74
CA PRO A 51 -14.46 -6.84 14.88
C PRO A 51 -13.22 -6.03 15.29
N GLY A 52 -12.17 -6.67 15.80
CA GLY A 52 -10.94 -6.04 16.29
C GLY A 52 -9.70 -6.32 15.45
N GLU A 53 -9.83 -6.83 14.22
CA GLU A 53 -8.70 -7.23 13.37
C GLU A 53 -7.63 -6.13 13.22
N HIS A 54 -8.04 -4.86 13.18
CA HIS A 54 -7.16 -3.70 13.05
C HIS A 54 -6.73 -3.04 14.38
N ASP A 55 -7.24 -3.50 15.52
CA ASP A 55 -7.00 -2.88 16.83
C ASP A 55 -5.52 -2.91 17.20
N TRP A 56 -4.83 -4.01 16.87
CA TRP A 56 -3.40 -4.12 17.14
C TRP A 56 -2.59 -3.07 16.36
N ALA A 57 -2.83 -2.94 15.05
CA ALA A 57 -2.12 -1.99 14.19
C ALA A 57 -2.36 -0.54 14.64
N THR A 58 -3.61 -0.19 14.91
CA THR A 58 -3.97 1.15 15.41
C THR A 58 -3.37 1.44 16.78
N ALA A 59 -3.31 0.44 17.68
CA ALA A 59 -2.64 0.57 18.98
C ALA A 59 -1.12 0.79 18.87
N GLN A 60 -0.47 0.25 17.82
CA GLN A 60 0.94 0.55 17.53
C GLN A 60 1.15 1.97 16.96
N GLY A 61 0.07 2.60 16.46
CA GLY A 61 0.10 3.93 15.85
C GLY A 61 0.04 3.93 14.32
N VAL A 62 -0.27 2.79 13.70
CA VAL A 62 -0.51 2.71 12.25
C VAL A 62 -1.74 3.53 11.88
N ARG A 63 -1.61 4.39 10.87
CA ARG A 63 -2.75 5.13 10.31
C ARG A 63 -3.43 4.32 9.22
N ILE A 64 -4.68 3.92 9.44
CA ILE A 64 -5.49 3.19 8.46
C ILE A 64 -6.53 4.11 7.84
N VAL A 65 -6.43 4.36 6.54
CA VAL A 65 -7.43 5.07 5.73
C VAL A 65 -8.25 4.03 4.97
N TYR A 66 -9.44 3.74 5.51
CA TYR A 66 -10.40 2.86 4.87
C TYR A 66 -10.90 3.43 3.55
N MET A 67 -11.34 2.57 2.64
CA MET A 67 -11.84 2.99 1.32
C MET A 67 -13.02 3.97 1.42
N GLU A 68 -13.91 3.80 2.40
CA GLU A 68 -15.03 4.73 2.63
C GLU A 68 -14.56 6.11 3.10
N GLU A 69 -13.47 6.16 3.85
CA GLU A 69 -12.85 7.41 4.26
C GLU A 69 -12.16 8.09 3.06
N PHE A 70 -11.44 7.30 2.25
CA PHE A 70 -10.81 7.77 1.03
C PHE A 70 -11.83 8.42 0.09
N VAL A 71 -12.95 7.73 -0.19
CA VAL A 71 -14.01 8.24 -1.08
C VAL A 71 -14.60 9.56 -0.58
N LYS A 72 -14.73 9.74 0.74
CA LYS A 72 -15.23 11.00 1.33
C LYS A 72 -14.25 12.15 1.23
N ARG A 73 -12.95 11.88 1.34
CA ARG A 73 -11.88 12.88 1.42
C ARG A 73 -11.26 13.23 0.08
N GLY A 74 -11.20 12.25 -0.82
CA GLY A 74 -10.54 12.33 -2.12
C GLY A 74 -9.01 12.25 -2.06
N THR A 75 -8.41 12.00 -3.24
CA THR A 75 -6.98 11.76 -3.44
C THR A 75 -6.09 12.81 -2.78
N ALA A 76 -6.33 14.09 -3.06
CA ALA A 76 -5.46 15.18 -2.60
C ALA A 76 -5.39 15.29 -1.07
N SER A 77 -6.53 15.13 -0.38
CA SER A 77 -6.58 15.22 1.09
C SER A 77 -5.87 14.05 1.76
N VAL A 78 -6.07 12.83 1.25
CA VAL A 78 -5.44 11.62 1.81
C VAL A 78 -3.94 11.64 1.57
N MET A 79 -3.51 12.01 0.36
CA MET A 79 -2.08 12.06 0.05
C MET A 79 -1.35 13.19 0.78
N GLN A 80 -2.01 14.31 1.07
CA GLN A 80 -1.42 15.33 1.94
C GLN A 80 -1.15 14.78 3.34
N GLU A 81 -2.12 14.10 3.96
CA GLU A 81 -1.90 13.46 5.26
C GLU A 81 -0.79 12.41 5.20
N ALA A 82 -0.77 11.57 4.15
CA ALA A 82 0.27 10.56 3.97
C ALA A 82 1.67 11.18 3.95
N ARG A 83 1.83 12.32 3.27
CA ARG A 83 3.08 13.07 3.19
C ARG A 83 3.46 13.72 4.51
N ASP A 84 2.49 14.35 5.18
CA ASP A 84 2.72 15.00 6.48
C ASP A 84 3.14 13.97 7.54
N LEU A 85 2.55 12.78 7.51
CA LEU A 85 2.83 11.68 8.44
C LEU A 85 4.25 11.11 8.27
N VAL A 86 4.74 10.96 7.04
CA VAL A 86 6.10 10.43 6.80
C VAL A 86 7.19 11.51 6.85
N GLY A 87 6.83 12.76 6.54
CA GLY A 87 7.72 13.92 6.50
C GLY A 87 8.91 13.72 5.55
N ASP A 88 10.08 14.23 5.94
CA ASP A 88 11.34 14.11 5.17
C ASP A 88 12.10 12.80 5.43
N SER A 89 11.51 11.89 6.22
CA SER A 89 12.16 10.64 6.61
C SER A 89 12.32 9.70 5.42
N LEU A 90 13.35 8.85 5.47
CA LEU A 90 13.52 7.78 4.48
C LEU A 90 12.30 6.84 4.55
N THR A 91 11.62 6.67 3.41
CA THR A 91 10.27 6.07 3.36
C THR A 91 10.16 5.03 2.25
N TYR A 92 9.60 3.88 2.58
CA TYR A 92 9.28 2.81 1.62
C TYR A 92 7.83 2.95 1.14
N VAL A 93 7.59 2.62 -0.14
CA VAL A 93 6.25 2.58 -0.72
C VAL A 93 5.97 1.17 -1.20
N THR A 94 4.93 0.55 -0.68
CA THR A 94 4.51 -0.78 -1.11
C THR A 94 3.10 -0.69 -1.69
N PHE A 95 2.92 -1.33 -2.85
CA PHE A 95 1.73 -1.24 -3.67
C PHE A 95 1.20 -2.65 -3.93
N ASP A 96 0.15 -3.03 -3.22
CA ASP A 96 -0.62 -4.22 -3.54
C ASP A 96 -1.53 -3.95 -4.73
N ILE A 97 -1.54 -4.85 -5.71
CA ILE A 97 -2.39 -4.71 -6.89
C ILE A 97 -3.88 -4.87 -6.55
N ASP A 98 -4.23 -5.56 -5.47
CA ASP A 98 -5.61 -5.78 -5.05
C ASP A 98 -6.26 -4.54 -4.43
N CYS A 99 -5.49 -3.46 -4.20
CA CYS A 99 -6.06 -2.16 -3.89
C CYS A 99 -6.94 -1.63 -5.04
N ILE A 100 -6.64 -2.04 -6.28
CA ILE A 100 -7.42 -1.73 -7.48
C ILE A 100 -8.65 -2.64 -7.53
N ASP A 101 -9.80 -2.09 -7.95
CA ASP A 101 -11.02 -2.85 -8.10
C ASP A 101 -10.81 -4.07 -9.05
N PRO A 102 -11.36 -5.26 -8.72
CA PRO A 102 -11.21 -6.46 -9.55
C PRO A 102 -11.71 -6.32 -10.99
N SER A 103 -12.57 -5.33 -11.28
CA SER A 103 -12.94 -4.98 -12.66
C SER A 103 -11.78 -4.44 -13.50
N MET A 104 -10.68 -4.02 -12.85
CA MET A 104 -9.48 -3.46 -13.49
C MET A 104 -8.19 -4.20 -13.12
N ALA A 105 -8.18 -5.01 -12.05
CA ALA A 105 -7.06 -5.86 -11.64
C ALA A 105 -7.55 -7.25 -11.16
N PRO A 106 -8.15 -8.08 -12.04
CA PRO A 106 -8.70 -9.38 -11.64
C PRO A 106 -7.65 -10.42 -11.23
N GLY A 107 -6.40 -10.26 -11.67
CA GLY A 107 -5.31 -11.20 -11.47
C GLY A 107 -4.60 -11.03 -10.14
N THR A 108 -5.30 -11.26 -9.03
CA THR A 108 -4.76 -11.24 -7.66
C THR A 108 -5.34 -12.39 -6.82
N GLY A 109 -4.70 -12.73 -5.69
CA GLY A 109 -5.11 -13.83 -4.81
C GLY A 109 -6.36 -13.52 -3.97
N THR A 110 -6.50 -12.28 -3.50
CA THR A 110 -7.50 -11.85 -2.49
C THR A 110 -8.34 -10.66 -2.96
N PRO A 111 -9.09 -10.77 -4.07
CA PRO A 111 -9.81 -9.62 -4.63
C PRO A 111 -10.94 -9.11 -3.72
N GLU A 112 -10.96 -7.80 -3.45
CA GLU A 112 -12.04 -7.11 -2.76
C GLU A 112 -12.76 -6.12 -3.70
N LEU A 113 -14.09 -6.19 -3.82
CA LEU A 113 -14.85 -5.25 -4.66
C LEU A 113 -14.87 -3.82 -4.08
N GLY A 114 -15.15 -2.83 -4.92
CA GLY A 114 -15.27 -1.42 -4.52
C GLY A 114 -13.90 -0.77 -4.30
N GLY A 115 -12.89 -1.20 -5.03
CA GLY A 115 -11.51 -0.69 -4.95
C GLY A 115 -11.26 0.54 -5.79
N PHE A 116 -9.99 0.94 -5.88
CA PHE A 116 -9.59 2.07 -6.71
C PHE A 116 -9.74 1.77 -8.20
N THR A 117 -10.01 2.81 -8.99
CA THR A 117 -9.79 2.75 -10.43
C THR A 117 -8.30 2.87 -10.75
N THR A 118 -7.88 2.35 -11.91
CA THR A 118 -6.49 2.50 -12.39
C THR A 118 -6.04 3.95 -12.53
N ARG A 119 -6.99 4.87 -12.78
CA ARG A 119 -6.70 6.31 -12.86
C ARG A 119 -6.44 6.94 -11.49
N GLU A 120 -7.17 6.52 -10.45
CA GLU A 120 -6.96 7.01 -9.08
C GLU A 120 -5.60 6.57 -8.56
N VAL A 121 -5.21 5.31 -8.76
CA VAL A 121 -3.87 4.84 -8.31
C VAL A 121 -2.72 5.53 -9.04
N GLN A 122 -2.87 5.86 -10.33
CA GLN A 122 -1.89 6.70 -11.02
C GLN A 122 -1.76 8.08 -10.38
N GLU A 123 -2.88 8.71 -10.00
CA GLU A 123 -2.86 10.00 -9.30
C GLU A 123 -2.19 9.88 -7.92
N LEU A 124 -2.53 8.84 -7.15
CA LEU A 124 -1.94 8.55 -5.85
C LEU A 124 -0.42 8.41 -5.94
N VAL A 125 0.08 7.62 -6.89
CA VAL A 125 1.53 7.41 -7.07
C VAL A 125 2.23 8.70 -7.49
N ARG A 126 1.65 9.50 -8.39
CA ARG A 126 2.25 10.79 -8.82
C ARG A 126 2.34 11.79 -7.68
N LEU A 127 1.41 11.77 -6.72
CA LEU A 127 1.42 12.65 -5.54
C LEU A 127 2.52 12.29 -4.51
N LEU A 128 3.21 11.17 -4.70
CA LEU A 128 4.43 10.84 -3.95
C LEU A 128 5.66 11.67 -4.38
N ASP A 129 5.55 12.48 -5.43
CA ASP A 129 6.65 13.33 -5.90
C ASP A 129 7.21 14.23 -4.77
N GLY A 130 8.53 14.19 -4.60
CA GLY A 130 9.25 14.91 -3.54
C GLY A 130 9.43 14.13 -2.23
N LEU A 131 8.95 12.89 -2.12
CA LEU A 131 9.21 12.02 -0.98
C LEU A 131 10.67 11.54 -0.95
N ASN A 132 11.22 11.27 0.24
CA ASN A 132 12.56 10.71 0.41
C ASN A 132 12.53 9.18 0.36
N PHE A 133 12.72 8.58 -0.82
CA PHE A 133 12.46 7.14 -1.04
C PHE A 133 13.59 6.23 -0.52
N ALA A 134 13.22 5.21 0.26
CA ALA A 134 14.06 4.06 0.57
C ALA A 134 14.07 3.05 -0.59
N GLY A 135 12.91 2.86 -1.22
CA GLY A 135 12.61 1.83 -2.19
C GLY A 135 11.10 1.73 -2.41
N ALA A 136 10.68 0.89 -3.35
CA ALA A 136 9.29 0.53 -3.54
C ALA A 136 9.13 -0.85 -4.19
N ASP A 137 7.96 -1.45 -4.06
CA ASP A 137 7.55 -2.69 -4.72
C ASP A 137 6.13 -2.59 -5.30
N VAL A 138 5.80 -3.58 -6.15
CA VAL A 138 4.44 -3.89 -6.60
C VAL A 138 4.26 -5.39 -6.39
N VAL A 139 3.24 -5.78 -5.62
CA VAL A 139 3.03 -7.16 -5.16
C VAL A 139 1.69 -7.74 -5.64
N GLU A 140 1.46 -9.02 -5.33
CA GLU A 140 0.22 -9.78 -5.55
C GLU A 140 -0.33 -9.88 -6.99
N VAL A 141 0.47 -9.55 -8.01
CA VAL A 141 0.13 -9.92 -9.39
C VAL A 141 0.15 -11.45 -9.52
N ALA A 142 -1.02 -12.03 -9.80
CA ALA A 142 -1.24 -13.46 -9.94
C ALA A 142 -1.68 -13.81 -11.38
N PRO A 143 -0.74 -14.10 -12.31
CA PRO A 143 -1.05 -14.41 -13.70
C PRO A 143 -2.10 -15.51 -13.95
N PRO A 144 -2.22 -16.58 -13.12
CA PRO A 144 -3.26 -17.60 -13.30
C PRO A 144 -4.69 -17.08 -13.20
N PHE A 145 -4.91 -15.95 -12.52
CA PHE A 145 -6.23 -15.31 -12.37
C PHE A 145 -6.42 -14.10 -13.29
N ASP A 146 -5.36 -13.71 -14.03
CA ASP A 146 -5.39 -12.52 -14.87
C ASP A 146 -6.16 -12.75 -16.18
N ILE A 147 -6.86 -11.72 -16.64
CA ILE A 147 -7.66 -11.76 -17.86
C ILE A 147 -6.95 -10.95 -18.93
N GLY A 148 -6.39 -11.63 -19.93
CA GLY A 148 -5.73 -10.97 -21.07
C GLY A 148 -4.50 -10.14 -20.70
N GLY A 149 -3.88 -10.39 -19.53
CA GLY A 149 -2.70 -9.65 -19.07
C GLY A 149 -2.98 -8.26 -18.53
N MET A 150 -4.25 -7.94 -18.22
CA MET A 150 -4.63 -6.59 -17.79
C MET A 150 -4.04 -6.21 -16.43
N THR A 151 -3.96 -7.16 -15.50
CA THR A 151 -3.38 -6.95 -14.18
C THR A 151 -1.87 -6.83 -14.27
N ALA A 152 -1.24 -7.66 -15.11
CA ALA A 152 0.19 -7.53 -15.42
C ALA A 152 0.52 -6.16 -16.03
N LEU A 153 -0.32 -5.63 -16.93
CA LEU A 153 -0.15 -4.30 -17.50
C LEU A 153 -0.34 -3.20 -16.45
N ALA A 154 -1.32 -3.33 -15.55
CA ALA A 154 -1.52 -2.42 -14.44
C ALA A 154 -0.29 -2.39 -13.52
N GLY A 155 0.22 -3.56 -13.11
CA GLY A 155 1.44 -3.68 -12.31
C GLY A 155 2.67 -3.08 -12.99
N ALA A 156 2.88 -3.35 -14.29
CA ALA A 156 3.97 -2.74 -15.06
C ALA A 156 3.85 -1.20 -15.13
N THR A 157 2.63 -0.68 -15.23
CA THR A 157 2.36 0.76 -15.25
C THR A 157 2.66 1.39 -13.90
N MET A 158 2.24 0.77 -12.80
CA MET A 158 2.53 1.25 -11.44
C MET A 158 4.03 1.22 -11.14
N MET A 159 4.73 0.17 -11.58
CA MET A 159 6.19 0.10 -11.47
C MET A 159 6.88 1.27 -12.19
N PHE A 160 6.38 1.66 -13.37
CA PHE A 160 6.93 2.79 -14.12
C PHE A 160 6.61 4.15 -13.45
N GLU A 161 5.39 4.36 -12.97
CA GLU A 161 5.01 5.58 -12.24
C GLU A 161 5.86 5.75 -10.96
N LEU A 162 6.06 4.66 -10.19
CA LEU A 162 6.93 4.63 -9.01
C LEU A 162 8.39 4.95 -9.39
N LEU A 163 8.91 4.34 -10.45
CA LEU A 163 10.25 4.63 -10.96
C LEU A 163 10.44 6.13 -11.24
N CYS A 164 9.45 6.78 -11.88
CA CYS A 164 9.53 8.21 -12.20
C CYS A 164 9.66 9.09 -10.96
N VAL A 165 8.80 8.91 -9.95
CA VAL A 165 8.85 9.72 -8.71
C VAL A 165 10.10 9.39 -7.87
N MET A 166 10.55 8.14 -7.88
CA MET A 166 11.77 7.72 -7.18
C MET A 166 13.05 8.28 -7.83
N ALA A 167 13.14 8.28 -9.16
CA ALA A 167 14.32 8.74 -9.88
C ALA A 167 14.65 10.20 -9.53
N LYS A 168 13.63 11.06 -9.43
CA LYS A 168 13.78 12.46 -9.03
C LYS A 168 14.30 12.59 -7.58
N SER A 169 13.71 11.84 -6.64
CA SER A 169 14.16 11.78 -5.24
C SER A 169 15.63 11.32 -5.10
N ILE A 170 16.06 10.36 -5.91
CA ILE A 170 17.45 9.88 -5.90
C ILE A 170 18.40 10.94 -6.49
N ALA A 171 18.00 11.60 -7.58
CA ALA A 171 18.78 12.68 -8.16
C ALA A 171 18.97 13.84 -7.18
N ASP A 172 17.90 14.25 -6.49
CA ASP A 172 17.94 15.34 -5.50
C ASP A 172 18.82 15.01 -4.29
N ARG A 173 18.88 13.75 -3.86
CA ARG A 173 19.81 13.34 -2.79
C ARG A 173 21.27 13.37 -3.22
N ARG A 174 21.57 13.02 -4.48
CA ARG A 174 22.93 13.05 -5.02
C ARG A 174 23.47 14.47 -5.21
N THR A 175 22.60 15.47 -5.37
CA THR A 175 23.03 16.88 -5.52
C THR A 175 23.17 17.61 -4.19
N ARG A 176 22.57 17.09 -3.10
CA ARG A 176 22.64 17.67 -1.75
C ARG A 176 23.78 17.09 -0.88
N GLY A 177 24.32 15.93 -1.24
CA GLY A 177 25.46 15.30 -0.58
C GLY A 177 26.78 15.64 -1.26
#